data_AF-A0AA42VJZ7-F1
#
_entry.id   AF-A0AA42VJZ7-F1
#
_cell.length_a   1.000
_cell.length_b   1.000
_cell.length_c   1.000
_cell.angle_alpha   90.00
_cell.angle_beta   90.00
_cell.angle_gamma   90.00
#
_symmetry.space_group_name_H-M   'P 1'
#
loop_
_entity.id
_entity.type
_entity.pdbx_description
1 polymer ?
#
loop_
_entity_poly.entity_id
_entity_poly.type
_entity_poly.pdbx_seq_one_letter_code
_entity_poly.pdbx_strand_id
1 'polypeptide(L)'
;MVTMYLLVRTLFPLLIFVLAWMLLSRLIKARVARLPRVPLNLPEHSSSPRKKDRRIYERKLRRKPGLRTATLPATAPRSWNFAAAIIALCALIAAALVVPDGARFQVMVESISGYPSTIAEAQVPATAQAAVLQAWQPVLAQLSRPVAMRYPIGRTGGEHTARATLPVLVRHQADRLQIATAVPVDAERLRAELARLAGVPREAITVRQSQISPWLESGWTPLTAR
;
A
#
# COMPACT_ATOMS: atom_id res chain seq x y z
N MET A 1 7.93 -3.35 15.71
CA MET A 1 7.94 -3.44 14.22
C MET A 1 7.13 -4.61 13.68
N VAL A 2 7.33 -5.85 14.16
CA VAL A 2 6.53 -7.02 13.74
C VAL A 2 5.02 -6.84 13.90
N THR A 3 4.57 -6.39 15.07
CA THR A 3 3.15 -6.15 15.33
C THR A 3 2.54 -5.10 14.39
N MET A 4 3.25 -4.00 14.14
CA MET A 4 2.82 -2.94 13.22
C MET A 4 2.69 -3.45 11.79
N TYR A 5 3.67 -4.22 11.32
CA TYR A 5 3.62 -4.85 10.00
C TYR A 5 2.45 -5.83 9.88
N LEU A 6 2.22 -6.68 10.88
CA LEU A 6 1.10 -7.63 10.85
C LEU A 6 -0.25 -6.91 10.87
N LEU A 7 -0.37 -5.82 11.62
CA LEU A 7 -1.55 -4.95 11.60
C LEU A 7 -1.75 -4.31 10.23
N VAL A 8 -0.73 -3.70 9.64
CA VAL A 8 -0.85 -3.10 8.29
C VAL A 8 -1.20 -4.16 7.25
N ARG A 9 -0.52 -5.31 7.29
CA ARG A 9 -0.76 -6.43 6.36
C ARG A 9 -2.17 -7.01 6.43
N THR A 10 -2.83 -6.91 7.57
CA THR A 10 -4.20 -7.43 7.76
C THR A 10 -5.27 -6.35 7.58
N LEU A 11 -5.06 -5.17 8.17
CA LEU A 11 -6.02 -4.07 8.15
C LEU A 11 -6.07 -3.37 6.79
N PHE A 12 -4.95 -3.21 6.09
CA PHE A 12 -4.95 -2.51 4.81
C PHE A 12 -5.82 -3.21 3.75
N PRO A 13 -5.65 -4.52 3.47
CA PRO A 13 -6.53 -5.22 2.53
C PRO A 13 -8.00 -5.20 2.98
N LEU A 14 -8.25 -5.30 4.30
CA LEU A 14 -9.60 -5.27 4.85
C LEU A 14 -10.26 -3.90 4.65
N LEU A 15 -9.52 -2.80 4.84
CA LEU A 15 -10.00 -1.45 4.55
C LEU A 15 -10.32 -1.27 3.07
N ILE A 16 -9.47 -1.77 2.17
CA ILE A 16 -9.73 -1.75 0.73
C ILE A 16 -11.01 -2.52 0.39
N PHE A 17 -11.20 -3.70 0.99
CA PHE A 17 -12.42 -4.48 0.83
C PHE A 17 -13.67 -3.72 1.29
N VAL A 18 -13.63 -3.12 2.48
CA VAL A 18 -14.75 -2.34 3.03
C VAL A 18 -15.05 -1.14 2.14
N LEU A 19 -14.03 -0.43 1.66
CA LEU A 19 -14.18 0.73 0.79
C LEU A 19 -14.76 0.33 -0.58
N ALA A 20 -14.25 -0.75 -1.18
CA ALA A 20 -14.80 -1.31 -2.41
C ALA A 20 -16.27 -1.70 -2.21
N TRP A 21 -16.59 -2.48 -1.17
CA TRP A 21 -17.97 -2.87 -0.87
C TRP A 21 -18.89 -1.67 -0.67
N MET A 22 -18.43 -0.65 0.06
CA MET A 22 -19.18 0.59 0.26
C MET A 22 -19.49 1.27 -1.08
N LEU A 23 -18.50 1.44 -1.96
CA LEU A 23 -18.68 2.06 -3.28
C LEU A 23 -19.60 1.23 -4.17
N LEU A 24 -19.39 -0.09 -4.25
CA LEU A 24 -20.25 -0.97 -5.04
C LEU A 24 -21.69 -0.99 -4.51
N SER A 25 -21.89 -0.99 -3.19
CA SER A 25 -23.24 -0.93 -2.60
C SER A 25 -23.96 0.37 -2.95
N ARG A 26 -23.25 1.51 -2.97
CA ARG A 26 -23.79 2.80 -3.40
C ARG A 26 -24.14 2.78 -4.88
N LEU A 27 -23.29 2.20 -5.72
CA LEU A 27 -23.56 2.03 -7.16
C LEU A 27 -24.79 1.14 -7.40
N ILE A 28 -24.90 0.00 -6.71
CA ILE A 28 -26.07 -0.88 -6.80
C ILE A 28 -27.33 -0.12 -6.39
N LYS A 29 -27.33 0.57 -5.24
CA LYS A 29 -28.48 1.37 -4.79
C LYS A 29 -28.87 2.45 -5.80
N ALA A 30 -27.89 3.16 -6.37
CA ALA A 30 -28.12 4.18 -7.39
C ALA A 30 -28.69 3.58 -8.69
N ARG A 31 -28.25 2.38 -9.08
CA ARG A 31 -28.79 1.66 -10.25
C ARG A 31 -30.20 1.11 -9.98
N VAL A 32 -30.45 0.57 -8.78
CA VAL A 32 -31.77 0.08 -8.36
C VAL A 32 -32.80 1.21 -8.31
N ALA A 33 -32.41 2.40 -7.85
CA ALA A 33 -33.28 3.58 -7.84
C ALA A 33 -33.76 3.99 -9.24
N ARG A 34 -33.03 3.59 -10.30
CA ARG A 34 -33.41 3.84 -11.71
C ARG A 34 -34.25 2.72 -12.32
N LEU A 35 -34.44 1.59 -11.64
CA LEU A 35 -35.25 0.49 -12.14
C LEU A 35 -36.74 0.84 -12.03
N PRO A 36 -37.56 0.41 -13.02
CA PRO A 36 -39.00 0.61 -12.95
C PRO A 36 -39.58 -0.12 -11.74
N ARG A 37 -40.53 0.52 -11.06
CA ARG A 37 -41.21 -0.08 -9.91
C ARG A 37 -42.03 -1.28 -10.38
N VAL A 38 -42.01 -2.35 -9.59
CA VAL A 38 -42.67 -3.62 -9.96
C VAL A 38 -44.10 -3.62 -9.42
N PRO A 39 -45.12 -3.95 -10.21
CA PRO A 39 -46.50 -3.97 -9.73
C PRO A 39 -46.68 -5.05 -8.65
N LEU A 40 -47.45 -4.69 -7.61
CA LEU A 40 -47.90 -5.63 -6.60
C LEU A 40 -49.01 -6.48 -7.22
N ASN A 41 -48.64 -7.54 -7.94
CA ASN A 41 -49.58 -8.45 -8.61
C ASN A 41 -50.41 -9.22 -7.59
N LEU A 42 -51.42 -8.55 -7.04
CA LEU A 42 -52.41 -9.14 -6.15
C LEU A 42 -53.44 -9.90 -7.00
N PRO A 43 -53.64 -11.21 -6.77
CA PRO A 43 -54.62 -11.99 -7.51
C PRO A 43 -56.04 -11.48 -7.22
N GLU A 44 -56.96 -11.57 -8.17
CA GLU A 44 -58.35 -11.12 -7.98
C GLU A 44 -59.04 -11.81 -6.79
N HIS A 45 -58.67 -13.07 -6.56
CA HIS A 45 -59.19 -13.91 -5.49
C HIS A 45 -58.05 -14.47 -4.66
N SER A 46 -58.27 -14.59 -3.35
CA SER A 46 -57.30 -15.25 -2.48
C SER A 46 -57.30 -16.76 -2.72
N SER A 47 -56.11 -17.32 -2.98
CA SER A 47 -55.88 -18.76 -3.10
C SER A 47 -55.80 -19.48 -1.73
N SER A 48 -56.09 -18.80 -0.62
CA SER A 48 -56.03 -19.42 0.70
C SER A 48 -57.12 -20.50 0.85
N PRO A 49 -56.78 -21.69 1.38
CA PRO A 49 -57.75 -22.76 1.64
C PRO A 49 -58.73 -22.40 2.76
N ARG A 50 -58.42 -21.41 3.61
CA ARG A 50 -59.27 -21.00 4.74
C ARG A 50 -60.27 -19.92 4.32
N LYS A 51 -61.56 -20.18 4.55
CA LYS A 51 -62.67 -19.22 4.26
C LYS A 51 -62.52 -17.88 5.01
N LYS A 52 -61.96 -17.89 6.22
CA LYS A 52 -61.70 -16.68 7.02
C LYS A 52 -60.70 -15.75 6.32
N ASP A 53 -59.62 -16.31 5.77
CA ASP A 53 -58.55 -15.55 5.13
C ASP A 53 -59.03 -14.91 3.83
N ARG A 54 -59.85 -15.62 3.04
CA ARG A 54 -60.51 -15.08 1.84
C ARG A 54 -61.38 -13.86 2.18
N ARG A 55 -62.20 -13.95 3.25
CA ARG A 55 -63.03 -12.81 3.71
C ARG A 55 -62.18 -11.64 4.19
N ILE A 56 -61.07 -11.89 4.88
CA ILE A 56 -60.16 -10.83 5.34
C ILE A 56 -59.49 -10.16 4.13
N TYR A 57 -59.07 -10.93 3.14
CA TYR A 57 -58.46 -10.46 1.90
C TYR A 57 -59.42 -9.53 1.14
N GLU A 58 -60.65 -9.98 0.89
CA GLU A 58 -61.69 -9.18 0.23
C GLU A 58 -62.00 -7.89 1.01
N ARG A 59 -62.13 -7.97 2.34
CA ARG A 59 -62.33 -6.78 3.18
C ARG A 59 -61.18 -5.79 3.08
N LYS A 60 -59.93 -6.27 3.07
CA LYS A 60 -58.74 -5.41 2.91
C LYS A 60 -58.72 -4.74 1.53
N LEU A 61 -59.05 -5.47 0.47
CA LEU A 61 -59.07 -4.96 -0.90
C LEU A 61 -60.19 -3.94 -1.10
N ARG A 62 -61.37 -4.16 -0.51
CA ARG A 62 -62.49 -3.18 -0.49
C ARG A 62 -62.10 -1.90 0.23
N ARG A 63 -61.36 -1.99 1.36
CA ARG A 63 -60.92 -0.82 2.12
C ARG A 63 -59.80 -0.03 1.44
N LYS A 64 -58.99 -0.68 0.60
CA LYS A 64 -57.85 -0.07 -0.09
C LYS A 64 -57.77 -0.58 -1.54
N PRO A 65 -58.63 -0.09 -2.44
CA PRO A 65 -58.66 -0.55 -3.83
C PRO A 65 -57.35 -0.27 -4.58
N GLY A 66 -56.64 0.81 -4.22
CA GLY A 66 -55.34 1.17 -4.78
C GLY A 66 -54.19 0.21 -4.44
N LEU A 67 -54.39 -0.80 -3.57
CA LEU A 67 -53.42 -1.88 -3.38
C LEU A 67 -53.23 -2.70 -4.65
N ARG A 68 -54.24 -2.76 -5.53
CA ARG A 68 -54.19 -3.48 -6.82
C ARG A 68 -53.22 -2.86 -7.82
N THR A 69 -53.02 -1.55 -7.73
CA THR A 69 -52.13 -0.76 -8.61
C THR A 69 -50.89 -0.27 -7.86
N ALA A 70 -50.72 -0.67 -6.61
CA ALA A 70 -49.55 -0.31 -5.83
C ALA A 70 -48.31 -0.95 -6.44
N THR A 71 -47.21 -0.21 -6.46
CA THR A 71 -45.93 -0.70 -6.99
C THR A 71 -44.91 -0.81 -5.85
N LEU A 72 -44.11 -1.87 -5.84
CA LEU A 72 -42.98 -2.03 -4.93
C LEU A 72 -41.71 -1.42 -5.55
N PRO A 73 -40.78 -0.90 -4.70
CA PRO A 73 -39.44 -0.62 -5.16
C PRO A 73 -38.82 -1.89 -5.74
N ALA A 74 -38.16 -1.76 -6.89
CA ALA A 74 -37.45 -2.88 -7.49
C ALA A 74 -36.34 -3.36 -6.55
N THR A 75 -36.22 -4.68 -6.37
CA THR A 75 -35.11 -5.28 -5.63
C THR A 75 -33.93 -5.46 -6.57
N ALA A 76 -32.71 -5.24 -6.08
CA ALA A 76 -31.50 -5.54 -6.83
C ALA A 76 -31.51 -6.99 -7.33
N PRO A 77 -31.19 -7.24 -8.62
CA PRO A 77 -30.94 -8.59 -9.11
C PRO A 77 -29.87 -9.27 -8.26
N ARG A 78 -30.08 -10.55 -7.90
CA ARG A 78 -29.07 -11.33 -7.15
C ARG A 78 -27.71 -11.35 -7.85
N SER A 79 -27.71 -11.37 -9.19
CA SER A 79 -26.50 -11.33 -10.01
C SER A 79 -25.64 -10.09 -9.77
N TRP A 80 -26.24 -8.93 -9.45
CA TRP A 80 -25.48 -7.71 -9.15
C TRP A 80 -24.75 -7.81 -7.82
N ASN A 81 -25.40 -8.41 -6.82
CA ASN A 81 -24.76 -8.65 -5.52
C ASN A 81 -23.63 -9.69 -5.65
N PHE A 82 -23.82 -10.73 -6.46
CA PHE A 82 -22.76 -11.72 -6.75
C PHE A 82 -21.57 -11.08 -7.47
N ALA A 83 -21.82 -10.30 -8.53
CA ALA A 83 -20.75 -9.59 -9.24
C ALA A 83 -20.00 -8.63 -8.31
N ALA A 84 -20.72 -7.91 -7.43
CA ALA A 84 -20.09 -7.01 -6.48
C ALA A 84 -19.25 -7.73 -5.43
N ALA A 85 -19.70 -8.88 -4.94
CA ALA A 85 -18.93 -9.71 -4.03
C ALA A 85 -17.62 -10.20 -4.69
N ILE A 86 -17.69 -10.64 -5.95
CA ILE A 86 -16.50 -11.07 -6.71
C ILE A 86 -15.52 -9.90 -6.87
N ILE A 87 -16.00 -8.72 -7.29
CA ILE A 87 -15.14 -7.54 -7.47
C ILE A 87 -14.48 -7.13 -6.15
N ALA A 88 -15.24 -7.11 -5.05
CA ALA A 88 -14.69 -6.78 -3.73
C ALA A 88 -13.63 -7.81 -3.29
N LEU A 89 -13.86 -9.09 -3.55
CA LEU A 89 -12.89 -10.15 -3.26
C LEU A 89 -11.62 -10.02 -4.11
N CYS A 90 -11.75 -9.71 -5.40
CA CYS A 90 -10.60 -9.42 -6.27
C CYS A 90 -9.79 -8.22 -5.75
N ALA A 91 -10.46 -7.15 -5.32
CA ALA A 91 -9.80 -5.99 -4.71
C ALA A 91 -9.05 -6.35 -3.42
N LEU A 92 -9.64 -7.19 -2.56
CA LEU A 92 -9.00 -7.70 -1.35
C LEU A 92 -7.73 -8.49 -1.69
N ILE A 93 -7.81 -9.42 -2.64
CA ILE A 93 -6.67 -10.24 -3.06
C ILE A 93 -5.58 -9.36 -3.66
N ALA A 94 -5.93 -8.44 -4.57
CA ALA A 94 -4.98 -7.52 -5.17
C ALA A 94 -4.28 -6.66 -4.10
N ALA A 95 -5.02 -6.12 -3.13
CA ALA A 95 -4.43 -5.36 -2.03
C ALA A 95 -3.48 -6.21 -1.19
N ALA A 96 -3.85 -7.45 -0.87
CA ALA A 96 -3.00 -8.36 -0.11
C ALA A 96 -1.70 -8.73 -0.85
N LEU A 97 -1.72 -8.80 -2.19
CA LEU A 97 -0.55 -9.08 -3.02
C LEU A 97 0.39 -7.87 -3.17
N VAL A 98 -0.14 -6.65 -3.11
CA VAL A 98 0.64 -5.41 -3.23
C VAL A 98 1.31 -5.01 -1.92
N VAL A 99 0.80 -5.47 -0.77
CA VAL A 99 1.43 -5.19 0.53
C VAL A 99 2.89 -5.69 0.53
N PRO A 100 3.87 -4.82 0.80
CA PRO A 100 5.27 -5.21 0.83
C PRO A 100 5.53 -6.26 1.91
N ASP A 101 6.51 -7.13 1.70
CA ASP A 101 6.98 -8.04 2.74
C ASP A 101 7.50 -7.27 3.97
N GLY A 102 7.69 -7.97 5.10
CA GLY A 102 8.03 -7.31 6.36
C GLY A 102 9.33 -6.50 6.30
N ALA A 103 10.36 -7.02 5.62
CA ALA A 103 11.63 -6.34 5.50
C ALA A 103 11.53 -5.11 4.59
N ARG A 104 10.79 -5.19 3.47
CA ARG A 104 10.50 -4.07 2.59
C ARG A 104 9.63 -3.01 3.27
N PHE A 105 8.67 -3.42 4.10
CA PHE A 105 7.87 -2.52 4.91
C PHE A 105 8.75 -1.76 5.92
N GLN A 106 9.70 -2.44 6.57
CA GLN A 106 10.63 -1.78 7.46
C GLN A 106 11.54 -0.77 6.72
N VAL A 107 12.09 -1.16 5.56
CA VAL A 107 12.86 -0.24 4.69
C VAL A 107 12.02 0.98 4.29
N MET A 108 10.76 0.78 3.94
CA MET A 108 9.84 1.85 3.58
C MET A 108 9.57 2.79 4.76
N VAL A 109 9.27 2.25 5.95
CA VAL A 109 9.05 3.05 7.17
C VAL A 109 10.29 3.86 7.51
N GLU A 110 11.47 3.23 7.53
CA GLU A 110 12.73 3.90 7.82
C GLU A 110 13.05 4.97 6.77
N SER A 111 12.72 4.74 5.49
CA SER A 111 12.91 5.74 4.43
C SER A 111 11.98 6.96 4.57
N ILE A 112 10.87 6.83 5.31
CA ILE A 112 9.91 7.91 5.59
C ILE A 112 10.25 8.60 6.91
N SER A 113 10.36 7.84 8.01
CA SER A 113 10.65 8.36 9.36
C SER A 113 12.09 8.88 9.50
N GLY A 114 12.96 8.42 8.61
CA GLY A 114 14.37 8.67 8.58
C GLY A 114 15.17 7.70 9.44
N TYR A 115 16.47 7.62 9.13
CA TYR A 115 17.44 6.78 9.81
C TYR A 115 18.79 7.50 9.94
N PRO A 116 19.58 7.18 10.98
CA PRO A 116 20.93 7.72 11.13
C PRO A 116 21.81 7.25 9.97
N SER A 117 22.47 8.20 9.32
CA SER A 117 23.33 8.00 8.15
C SER A 117 24.62 8.81 8.29
N THR A 118 25.65 8.38 7.57
CA THR A 118 26.85 9.19 7.36
C THR A 118 26.80 9.77 5.95
N ILE A 119 26.80 11.09 5.87
CA ILE A 119 26.77 11.83 4.61
C ILE A 119 28.20 12.25 4.26
N ALA A 120 28.69 11.76 3.13
CA ALA A 120 29.93 12.23 2.51
C ALA A 120 29.59 13.18 1.36
N GLU A 121 30.15 14.39 1.39
CA GLU A 121 29.98 15.43 0.38
C GLU A 121 31.34 15.72 -0.23
N ALA A 122 31.51 15.45 -1.53
CA ALA A 122 32.72 15.80 -2.27
C ALA A 122 32.47 16.91 -3.28
N GLN A 123 33.36 17.90 -3.30
CA GLN A 123 33.35 18.97 -4.28
C GLN A 123 34.03 18.48 -5.55
N VAL A 124 33.24 18.12 -6.56
CA VAL A 124 33.70 17.52 -7.81
C VAL A 124 32.86 18.07 -8.97
N PRO A 125 33.50 18.56 -10.05
CA PRO A 125 32.79 19.02 -11.24
C PRO A 125 31.85 17.94 -11.80
N ALA A 126 30.69 18.35 -12.32
CA ALA A 126 29.68 17.43 -12.86
C ALA A 126 30.24 16.35 -13.80
N THR A 127 31.23 16.70 -14.64
CA THR A 127 31.86 15.79 -15.60
C THR A 127 32.68 14.67 -14.96
N ALA A 128 33.21 14.89 -13.76
CA ALA A 128 34.03 13.92 -13.03
C ALA A 128 33.23 13.11 -11.98
N GLN A 129 31.98 13.49 -11.69
CA GLN A 129 31.17 12.83 -10.65
C GLN A 129 30.94 11.35 -10.93
N ALA A 130 30.73 10.97 -12.20
CA ALA A 130 30.53 9.56 -12.57
C ALA A 130 31.78 8.71 -12.31
N ALA A 131 32.97 9.24 -12.65
CA ALA A 131 34.24 8.56 -12.43
C ALA A 131 34.56 8.40 -10.93
N VAL A 132 34.31 9.45 -10.14
CA VAL A 132 34.47 9.41 -8.68
C VAL A 132 33.51 8.40 -8.04
N LEU A 133 32.24 8.39 -8.46
CA LEU A 133 31.25 7.45 -7.96
C LEU A 133 31.64 5.99 -8.29
N GLN A 134 32.16 5.74 -9.49
CA GLN A 134 32.65 4.43 -9.90
C GLN A 134 33.85 3.98 -9.06
N ALA A 135 34.79 4.90 -8.77
CA ALA A 135 35.94 4.62 -7.90
C ALA A 135 35.52 4.28 -6.46
N TRP A 136 34.45 4.90 -5.96
CA TRP A 136 33.94 4.68 -4.60
C TRP A 136 33.06 3.44 -4.46
N GLN A 137 32.54 2.90 -5.56
CA GLN A 137 31.59 1.80 -5.60
C GLN A 137 31.97 0.57 -4.75
N PRO A 138 33.25 0.12 -4.71
CA PRO A 138 33.67 -1.03 -3.88
C PRO A 138 33.45 -0.83 -2.38
N VAL A 139 33.66 0.40 -1.88
CA VAL A 139 33.43 0.75 -0.48
C VAL A 139 31.93 0.96 -0.25
N LEU A 140 31.25 1.69 -1.14
CA LEU A 140 29.84 1.99 -0.99
C LEU A 140 28.94 0.74 -1.03
N ALA A 141 29.29 -0.28 -1.82
CA ALA A 141 28.54 -1.54 -1.87
C ALA A 141 28.43 -2.22 -0.49
N GLN A 142 29.46 -2.10 0.34
CA GLN A 142 29.52 -2.67 1.68
C GLN A 142 28.79 -1.84 2.75
N LEU A 143 28.46 -0.58 2.42
CA LEU A 143 27.80 0.36 3.34
C LEU A 143 26.27 0.34 3.22
N SER A 144 25.73 -0.64 2.50
CA SER A 144 24.31 -0.96 2.49
C SER A 144 23.93 -1.70 3.78
N ARG A 145 22.72 -1.44 4.30
CA ARG A 145 22.26 -2.07 5.56
C ARG A 145 21.28 -3.20 5.24
N PRO A 146 21.62 -4.47 5.49
CA PRO A 146 20.64 -5.55 5.39
C PRO A 146 19.60 -5.41 6.51
N VAL A 147 18.33 -5.52 6.13
CA VAL A 147 17.19 -5.51 7.04
C VAL A 147 16.52 -6.88 6.93
N ALA A 148 16.42 -7.58 8.05
CA ALA A 148 15.78 -8.88 8.12
C ALA A 148 14.66 -8.85 9.15
N MET A 149 13.54 -9.45 8.80
CA MET A 149 12.36 -9.50 9.65
C MET A 149 11.82 -10.91 9.72
N ARG A 150 11.77 -11.46 10.93
CA ARG A 150 11.22 -12.79 11.20
C ARG A 150 9.79 -12.67 11.70
N TYR A 151 8.90 -13.50 11.17
CA TYR A 151 7.53 -13.60 11.65
C TYR A 151 6.99 -15.03 11.52
N PRO A 152 6.12 -15.46 12.45
CA PRO A 152 5.58 -16.82 12.45
C PRO A 152 4.61 -17.04 11.28
N ILE A 153 4.62 -18.25 10.73
CA ILE A 153 3.64 -18.74 9.77
C ILE A 153 2.54 -19.45 10.55
N GLY A 154 1.41 -18.77 10.73
CA GLY A 154 0.35 -19.22 11.64
C GLY A 154 -0.25 -20.61 11.36
N ARG A 155 -0.09 -21.17 10.16
CA ARG A 155 -0.64 -22.50 9.80
C ARG A 155 0.33 -23.66 10.00
N THR A 156 1.63 -23.43 9.95
CA THR A 156 2.65 -24.50 9.97
C THR A 156 3.56 -24.44 11.20
N GLY A 157 3.44 -23.40 12.04
CA GLY A 157 4.34 -23.20 13.18
C GLY A 157 5.78 -22.86 12.79
N GLY A 158 6.07 -22.73 11.49
CA GLY A 158 7.40 -22.35 10.98
C GLY A 158 7.63 -20.84 11.05
N GLU A 159 8.88 -20.42 11.01
CA GLU A 159 9.26 -19.01 10.91
C GLU A 159 9.55 -18.63 9.45
N HIS A 160 9.00 -17.50 9.00
CA HIS A 160 9.39 -16.89 7.74
C HIS A 160 10.37 -15.73 8.00
N THR A 161 11.50 -15.72 7.29
CA THR A 161 12.46 -14.61 7.33
C THR A 161 12.39 -13.82 6.04
N ALA A 162 11.81 -12.62 6.08
CA ALA A 162 11.89 -11.66 4.99
C ALA A 162 13.23 -10.90 5.05
N ARG A 163 13.80 -10.56 3.88
CA ARG A 163 15.07 -9.82 3.77
C ARG A 163 14.93 -8.71 2.73
N ALA A 164 15.43 -7.53 3.07
CA ALA A 164 15.54 -6.38 2.20
C ALA A 164 16.83 -5.61 2.56
N THR A 165 17.17 -4.59 1.77
CA THR A 165 18.40 -3.81 1.99
C THR A 165 18.07 -2.33 1.90
N LEU A 166 18.54 -1.54 2.87
CA LEU A 166 18.62 -0.09 2.71
C LEU A 166 19.84 0.23 1.84
N PRO A 167 19.63 0.80 0.65
CA PRO A 167 20.72 1.10 -0.26
C PRO A 167 21.51 2.31 0.25
N VAL A 168 22.74 2.43 -0.22
CA VAL A 168 23.46 3.71 -0.20
C VAL A 168 22.74 4.66 -1.17
N LEU A 169 22.58 5.91 -0.76
CA LEU A 169 21.90 6.93 -1.57
C LEU A 169 22.92 7.90 -2.13
N VAL A 170 22.69 8.33 -3.36
CA VAL A 170 23.52 9.30 -4.07
C VAL A 170 22.64 10.47 -4.49
N ARG A 171 23.17 11.67 -4.28
CA ARG A 171 22.56 12.92 -4.71
C ARG A 171 23.59 13.73 -5.47
N HIS A 172 23.28 13.96 -6.74
CA HIS A 172 24.07 14.80 -7.62
C HIS A 172 23.63 16.26 -7.47
N GLN A 173 24.57 17.15 -7.23
CA GLN A 173 24.40 18.60 -7.25
C GLN A 173 25.50 19.20 -8.14
N ALA A 174 25.23 20.32 -8.82
CA ALA A 174 26.07 20.93 -9.87
C ALA A 174 27.58 20.60 -9.75
N ASP A 175 28.24 21.09 -8.69
CA ASP A 175 29.66 20.82 -8.41
C ASP A 175 29.88 20.00 -7.12
N ARG A 176 28.86 19.28 -6.65
CA ARG A 176 28.93 18.49 -5.42
C ARG A 176 28.27 17.13 -5.57
N LEU A 177 29.02 16.09 -5.21
CA LEU A 177 28.50 14.73 -5.09
C LEU A 177 28.24 14.43 -3.63
N GLN A 178 26.99 14.10 -3.28
CA GLN A 178 26.61 13.72 -1.93
C GLN A 178 26.21 12.26 -1.85
N ILE A 179 26.66 11.58 -0.81
CA ILE A 179 26.42 10.16 -0.59
C ILE A 179 25.98 9.93 0.84
N ALA A 180 24.91 9.18 1.01
CA ALA A 180 24.34 8.82 2.30
C ALA A 180 24.45 7.31 2.52
N THR A 181 25.20 6.91 3.54
CA THR A 181 25.34 5.50 3.93
C THR A 181 24.15 5.03 4.76
N ALA A 182 23.77 3.76 4.63
CA ALA A 182 22.67 3.18 5.42
C ALA A 182 23.07 2.78 6.86
N VAL A 183 24.36 2.93 7.18
CA VAL A 183 24.98 2.58 8.46
C VAL A 183 25.83 3.76 8.92
N PRO A 184 25.85 4.10 10.22
CA PRO A 184 26.79 5.07 10.76
C PRO A 184 28.22 4.52 10.66
N VAL A 185 29.12 5.29 10.02
CA VAL A 185 30.53 4.95 9.85
C VAL A 185 31.37 6.03 10.53
N ASP A 186 32.57 5.65 10.97
CA ASP A 186 33.59 6.60 11.39
C ASP A 186 33.90 7.57 10.24
N ALA A 187 33.65 8.86 10.50
CA ALA A 187 33.75 9.92 9.50
C ALA A 187 35.16 10.06 8.93
N GLU A 188 36.20 9.90 9.77
CA GLU A 188 37.59 10.05 9.37
C GLU A 188 38.08 8.85 8.55
N ARG A 189 37.69 7.64 8.95
CA ARG A 189 38.01 6.43 8.17
C ARG A 189 37.34 6.46 6.80
N LEU A 190 36.06 6.83 6.76
CA LEU A 190 35.32 6.95 5.50
C LEU A 190 35.96 8.02 4.60
N ARG A 191 36.30 9.18 5.16
CA ARG A 191 36.97 10.27 4.41
C ARG A 191 38.31 9.84 3.82
N ALA A 192 39.14 9.15 4.62
CA ALA A 192 40.44 8.68 4.17
C ALA A 192 40.33 7.64 3.04
N GLU A 193 39.37 6.72 3.13
CA GLU A 193 39.13 5.69 2.11
C GLU A 193 38.57 6.28 0.80
N LEU A 194 37.60 7.18 0.89
CA LEU A 194 37.03 7.84 -0.29
C LEU A 194 38.07 8.72 -1.00
N ALA A 195 38.91 9.44 -0.26
CA ALA A 195 40.01 10.22 -0.81
C ALA A 195 41.03 9.32 -1.53
N ARG A 196 41.39 8.18 -0.91
CA ARG A 196 42.33 7.21 -1.48
C ARG A 196 41.82 6.63 -2.81
N LEU A 197 40.54 6.27 -2.89
CA LEU A 197 39.97 5.61 -4.05
C LEU A 197 39.80 6.53 -5.26
N ALA A 198 39.35 7.77 -5.04
CA ALA A 198 39.08 8.71 -6.13
C ALA A 198 40.25 9.66 -6.43
N GLY A 199 41.36 9.59 -5.67
CA GLY A 199 42.51 10.48 -5.86
C GLY A 199 42.21 11.95 -5.58
N VAL A 200 41.17 12.25 -4.79
CA VAL A 200 40.73 13.61 -4.42
C VAL A 200 41.34 14.00 -3.08
N PRO A 201 41.71 15.27 -2.85
CA PRO A 201 42.20 15.71 -1.55
C PRO A 201 41.14 15.51 -0.47
N ARG A 202 41.59 15.11 0.73
CA ARG A 202 40.71 14.89 1.90
C ARG A 202 39.92 16.15 2.30
N GLU A 203 40.43 17.32 1.96
CA GLU A 203 39.81 18.63 2.21
C GLU A 203 38.62 18.88 1.29
N ALA A 204 38.60 18.27 0.10
CA ALA A 204 37.46 18.35 -0.82
C ALA A 204 36.28 17.47 -0.38
N ILE A 205 36.48 16.61 0.63
CA ILE A 205 35.47 15.67 1.14
C ILE A 205 35.08 16.06 2.57
N THR A 206 33.85 16.50 2.75
CA THR A 206 33.25 16.74 4.06
C THR A 206 32.40 15.55 4.45
N VAL A 207 32.61 15.00 5.64
CA VAL A 207 31.80 13.89 6.16
C VAL A 207 31.07 14.34 7.42
N ARG A 208 29.76 14.12 7.47
CA ARG A 208 28.91 14.46 8.62
C ARG A 208 27.92 13.36 8.93
N GLN A 209 27.59 13.19 10.21
CA GLN A 209 26.49 12.32 10.61
C GLN A 209 25.19 13.11 10.61
N SER A 210 24.14 12.53 10.05
CA SER A 210 22.83 13.17 9.99
C SER A 210 21.72 12.13 9.88
N GLN A 211 20.51 12.51 10.26
CA GLN A 211 19.33 11.70 10.01
C GLN A 211 18.78 12.07 8.62
N ILE A 212 18.59 11.08 7.76
CA ILE A 212 18.05 11.29 6.41
C ILE A 212 16.69 10.63 6.29
N SER A 213 15.78 11.30 5.59
CA SER A 213 14.46 10.77 5.20
C SER A 213 14.32 10.82 3.67
N PRO A 214 14.82 9.80 2.95
CA PRO A 214 14.93 9.80 1.49
C PRO A 214 13.62 10.05 0.74
N TRP A 215 12.46 9.72 1.34
CA TRP A 215 11.15 9.96 0.73
C TRP A 215 10.63 11.37 0.95
N LEU A 216 11.15 12.08 1.95
CA LEU A 216 10.80 13.47 2.25
C LEU A 216 11.81 14.46 1.64
N GLU A 217 13.03 14.00 1.37
CA GLU A 217 14.12 14.79 0.79
C GLU A 217 14.27 14.52 -0.71
N SER A 218 14.24 15.58 -1.52
CA SER A 218 14.40 15.47 -2.97
C SER A 218 15.84 15.19 -3.41
N GLY A 219 16.00 14.47 -4.52
CA GLY A 219 17.28 14.32 -5.22
C GLY A 219 18.13 13.13 -4.77
N TRP A 220 17.66 12.35 -3.80
CA TRP A 220 18.29 11.08 -3.44
C TRP A 220 17.89 9.98 -4.41
N THR A 221 18.89 9.27 -4.92
CA THR A 221 18.72 8.10 -5.78
C THR A 221 19.48 6.91 -5.19
N PRO A 222 18.92 5.70 -5.20
CA PRO A 222 19.63 4.53 -4.72
C PRO A 222 20.82 4.22 -5.63
N LEU A 223 21.99 3.99 -5.03
CA LEU A 223 23.13 3.42 -5.71
C LEU A 223 22.78 1.98 -6.09
N THR A 224 22.36 1.77 -7.33
CA THR A 224 22.15 0.43 -7.87
C THR A 224 23.50 -0.27 -7.96
N ALA A 225 23.66 -1.37 -7.24
CA ALA A 225 24.73 -2.32 -7.52
C ALA A 225 24.53 -2.83 -8.95
N ARG A 226 25.45 -2.49 -9.84
CA ARG A 226 25.62 -3.18 -11.13
C ARG A 226 26.55 -4.35 -10.91
#